data_AF-G5CA34-F1
#
_entry.id   AF-G5CA34-F1
#
_cell.length_a   1.000
_cell.length_b   1.000
_cell.length_c   1.000
_cell.angle_alpha   90.00
_cell.angle_beta   90.00
_cell.angle_gamma   90.00
#
_symmetry.space_group_name_H-M   'P 1'
#
loop_
_entity.id
_entity.type
_entity.pdbx_description
1 polymer ?
#
loop_
_entity_poly.entity_id
_entity_poly.type
_entity_poly.pdbx_seq_one_letter_code
_entity_poly.pdbx_strand_id
1 'polypeptide(L)'
;HLTNSLHEAYVTLLCHQSMILAMNSSSVDPLQQYETQLEVTKKSFKMVFGLPSFDKGTFQTSDEDVKDLEILYRDILNLFEDTILILVSKDLYKLQILKEMTMWMSEDSLYQQERVMVIISRVLRFASRKVREHTSIDAPCLGVLAAELSLLCSHADASVTQQASLGMYYLLCIAKHQSDSQRDNPTKQYEHGNHCFLTSDSEFRPEVLQQDKTKLAQCIGQSLSPSLLTDFMLHLLMKLSTSDQETASKAATVLKLTLKYHAQKVTRVCQMVDTIYKQLKENSSHFMKDILLEVVTLLAQMLPKGVVFQLMYYPVPADNALMLMWQAVGSEPQVAPQVLKEILLVLKDKPWEVEDTMQEGRCFILDVTNMMPLAASQALCMLLPMGSYKKTVAQFFPEILMALMFQLLYISQLRVQPQDRPIYAREGLRILLNCSGLQEVDTALKQKYCWSHICQTYYYQDGVNLIARTLCEYNFPQFPETLYYLHKILVQGPRRSEEHIIIVIFFIKVSF
;
A
#
# COMPACT_ATOMS: atom_id res chain seq x y z
N HIS A 1 -49.66 0.42 -17.33
CA HIS A 1 -48.72 -0.03 -16.27
C HIS A 1 -47.44 0.79 -16.30
N LEU A 2 -46.72 0.84 -17.44
CA LEU A 2 -45.47 1.62 -17.59
C LEU A 2 -45.65 3.13 -17.32
N THR A 3 -46.71 3.74 -17.85
CA THR A 3 -47.03 5.16 -17.62
C THR A 3 -47.23 5.48 -16.14
N ASN A 4 -47.93 4.61 -15.41
CA ASN A 4 -48.16 4.79 -13.96
C ASN A 4 -46.86 4.66 -13.17
N SER A 5 -45.99 3.68 -13.50
CA SER A 5 -44.69 3.55 -12.84
C SER A 5 -43.75 4.73 -13.11
N LEU A 6 -43.79 5.31 -14.32
CA LEU A 6 -42.99 6.50 -14.65
C LEU A 6 -43.51 7.74 -13.92
N HIS A 7 -44.83 7.94 -13.89
CA HIS A 7 -45.44 9.05 -13.16
C HIS A 7 -45.19 8.95 -11.65
N GLU A 8 -45.31 7.76 -11.07
CA GLU A 8 -44.97 7.51 -9.66
C GLU A 8 -43.49 7.82 -9.38
N ALA A 9 -42.58 7.32 -10.22
CA ALA A 9 -41.16 7.61 -10.09
C ALA A 9 -40.85 9.11 -10.16
N TYR A 10 -41.49 9.84 -11.08
CA TYR A 10 -41.33 11.28 -11.22
C TYR A 10 -41.80 12.04 -9.97
N VAL A 11 -42.99 11.74 -9.45
CA VAL A 11 -43.53 12.37 -8.22
C VAL A 11 -42.65 12.05 -7.02
N THR A 12 -42.21 10.80 -6.86
CA THR A 12 -41.34 10.40 -5.76
C THR A 12 -39.97 11.10 -5.82
N LEU A 13 -39.38 11.27 -7.00
CA LEU A 13 -38.14 12.03 -7.16
C LEU A 13 -38.29 13.51 -6.77
N LEU A 14 -39.42 14.13 -7.13
CA LEU A 14 -39.71 15.51 -6.70
C LEU A 14 -39.80 15.62 -5.18
N CYS A 15 -40.43 14.65 -4.52
CA CYS A 15 -40.45 14.57 -3.06
C CYS A 15 -39.04 14.40 -2.48
N HIS A 16 -38.23 13.49 -3.02
CA HIS A 16 -36.85 13.29 -2.60
C HIS A 16 -35.99 14.54 -2.77
N GLN A 17 -36.11 15.24 -3.90
CA GLN A 17 -35.39 16.49 -4.16
C GLN A 17 -35.82 17.58 -3.18
N SER A 18 -37.14 17.69 -2.91
CA SER A 18 -37.69 18.63 -1.93
C SER A 18 -37.18 18.33 -0.51
N MET A 19 -37.12 17.05 -0.12
CA MET A 19 -36.53 16.63 1.15
C MET A 19 -35.04 17.00 1.24
N ILE A 20 -34.27 16.78 0.18
CA ILE A 20 -32.85 17.16 0.10
C ILE A 20 -32.67 18.67 0.24
N LEU A 21 -33.50 19.47 -0.43
CA LEU A 21 -33.46 20.94 -0.34
C LEU A 21 -33.83 21.44 1.06
N ALA A 22 -34.86 20.85 1.68
CA ALA A 22 -35.26 21.16 3.05
C ALA A 22 -34.15 20.81 4.05
N MET A 23 -33.57 19.60 3.94
CA MET A 23 -32.43 19.18 4.75
C MET A 23 -31.23 20.11 4.55
N ASN A 24 -30.92 20.50 3.33
CA ASN A 24 -29.84 21.44 3.01
C ASN A 24 -30.04 22.84 3.61
N SER A 25 -31.20 23.13 4.19
CA SER A 25 -31.56 24.41 4.79
C SER A 25 -31.83 24.28 6.30
N SER A 26 -31.70 23.08 6.86
CA SER A 26 -31.88 22.81 8.29
C SER A 26 -30.55 22.89 9.05
N SER A 27 -30.64 23.03 10.37
CA SER A 27 -29.51 23.01 11.29
C SER A 27 -29.18 21.61 11.82
N VAL A 28 -29.49 20.57 11.04
CA VAL A 28 -29.19 19.17 11.40
C VAL A 28 -27.68 18.94 11.35
N ASP A 29 -27.19 18.02 12.18
CA ASP A 29 -25.78 17.61 12.17
C ASP A 29 -25.32 17.19 10.75
N PRO A 30 -24.18 17.70 10.25
CA PRO A 30 -23.72 17.43 8.88
C PRO A 30 -23.53 15.95 8.54
N LEU A 31 -23.14 15.10 9.51
CA LEU A 31 -22.96 13.67 9.27
C LEU A 31 -24.31 12.98 9.09
N GLN A 32 -25.26 13.24 9.99
CA GLN A 32 -26.62 12.71 9.88
C GLN A 32 -27.32 13.19 8.61
N GLN A 33 -27.07 14.45 8.23
CA GLN A 33 -27.56 15.02 6.99
C GLN A 33 -27.01 14.26 5.78
N TYR A 34 -25.70 13.98 5.74
CA TYR A 34 -25.08 13.19 4.66
C TYR A 34 -25.64 11.77 4.57
N GLU A 35 -25.76 11.05 5.69
CA GLU A 35 -26.31 9.68 5.72
C GLU A 35 -27.74 9.63 5.17
N THR A 36 -28.59 10.56 5.59
CA THR A 36 -29.97 10.65 5.11
C THR A 36 -30.03 11.00 3.61
N GLN A 37 -29.19 11.94 3.16
CA GLN A 37 -29.08 12.31 1.75
C GLN A 37 -28.59 11.14 0.88
N LEU A 38 -27.64 10.36 1.38
CA LEU A 38 -27.13 9.18 0.70
C LEU A 38 -28.22 8.11 0.56
N GLU A 39 -28.99 7.82 1.62
CA GLU A 39 -30.10 6.87 1.59
C GLU A 39 -31.22 7.30 0.63
N VAL A 40 -31.60 8.58 0.64
CA VAL A 40 -32.58 9.14 -0.31
C VAL A 40 -32.06 9.03 -1.75
N THR A 41 -30.78 9.32 -1.97
CA THR A 41 -30.15 9.21 -3.30
C THR A 41 -30.09 7.76 -3.76
N LYS A 42 -29.78 6.81 -2.87
CA LYS A 42 -29.76 5.37 -3.16
C LYS A 42 -31.14 4.85 -3.57
N LYS A 43 -32.20 5.24 -2.84
CA LYS A 43 -33.59 4.89 -3.21
C LYS A 43 -33.97 5.48 -4.57
N SER A 44 -33.61 6.75 -4.79
CA SER A 44 -33.84 7.44 -6.07
C SER A 44 -33.11 6.73 -7.22
N PHE A 45 -31.86 6.34 -7.01
CA PHE A 45 -31.04 5.61 -7.97
C PHE A 45 -31.70 4.28 -8.36
N LYS A 46 -32.07 3.46 -7.37
CA LYS A 46 -32.71 2.15 -7.61
C LYS A 46 -34.02 2.28 -8.37
N MET A 47 -34.79 3.32 -8.07
CA MET A 47 -36.05 3.60 -8.75
C MET A 47 -35.83 4.05 -10.20
N VAL A 48 -34.95 5.02 -10.44
CA VAL A 48 -34.68 5.58 -11.78
C VAL A 48 -34.11 4.52 -12.72
N PHE A 49 -33.12 3.76 -12.27
CA PHE A 49 -32.44 2.79 -13.11
C PHE A 49 -33.10 1.41 -13.10
N GLY A 50 -34.07 1.16 -12.22
CA GLY A 50 -34.92 -0.03 -12.24
C GLY A 50 -36.07 0.07 -13.26
N LEU A 51 -36.29 1.23 -13.87
CA LEU A 51 -37.29 1.43 -14.91
C LEU A 51 -36.85 0.77 -16.24
N PRO A 52 -37.79 0.19 -17.02
CA PRO A 52 -37.47 -0.45 -18.29
C PRO A 52 -36.82 0.52 -19.27
N SER A 53 -35.75 0.09 -19.94
CA SER A 53 -35.13 0.88 -21.01
C SER A 53 -36.00 0.91 -22.26
N PHE A 54 -36.14 2.08 -22.88
CA PHE A 54 -36.80 2.24 -24.17
C PHE A 54 -35.96 1.78 -25.39
N ASP A 55 -34.90 0.99 -25.17
CA ASP A 55 -34.02 0.56 -26.27
C ASP A 55 -34.71 -0.45 -27.19
N LYS A 56 -35.22 0.11 -28.30
CA LYS A 56 -35.62 -0.51 -29.57
C LYS A 56 -36.56 -1.72 -29.46
N GLY A 57 -37.86 -1.43 -29.55
CA GLY A 57 -38.80 -2.25 -30.34
C GLY A 57 -39.92 -2.97 -29.60
N THR A 58 -40.14 -2.74 -28.31
CA THR A 58 -41.10 -3.53 -27.51
C THR A 58 -42.48 -2.90 -27.31
N PHE A 59 -42.73 -1.68 -27.80
CA PHE A 59 -43.99 -0.98 -27.51
C PHE A 59 -44.95 -1.02 -28.71
N GLN A 60 -46.06 -1.76 -28.55
CA GLN A 60 -47.23 -1.72 -29.43
C GLN A 60 -48.14 -0.55 -29.05
N THR A 61 -47.63 0.68 -29.09
CA THR A 61 -48.39 1.92 -28.79
C THR A 61 -48.29 2.91 -29.94
N SER A 62 -49.19 3.90 -29.97
CA SER A 62 -49.17 4.95 -31.00
C SER A 62 -47.85 5.73 -30.97
N ASP A 63 -47.38 6.20 -32.13
CA ASP A 63 -46.08 6.86 -32.28
C ASP A 63 -45.96 8.19 -31.51
N GLU A 64 -47.08 8.77 -31.05
CA GLU A 64 -47.10 9.97 -30.19
C GLU A 64 -46.99 9.60 -28.70
N ASP A 65 -47.73 8.59 -28.22
CA ASP A 65 -47.67 8.14 -26.82
C ASP A 65 -46.27 7.64 -26.44
N VAL A 66 -45.54 7.04 -27.39
CA VAL A 66 -44.15 6.59 -27.16
C VAL A 66 -43.21 7.78 -26.96
N LYS A 67 -43.38 8.86 -27.74
CA LYS A 67 -42.55 10.07 -27.62
C LYS A 67 -42.78 10.77 -26.28
N ASP A 68 -44.04 10.87 -25.84
CA ASP A 68 -44.37 11.47 -24.55
C ASP A 68 -43.78 10.66 -23.38
N LEU A 69 -43.80 9.33 -23.47
CA LEU A 69 -43.15 8.45 -22.48
C LEU A 69 -41.63 8.57 -22.47
N GLU A 70 -40.99 8.71 -23.64
CA GLU A 70 -39.54 8.96 -23.75
C GLU A 70 -39.15 10.33 -23.17
N ILE A 71 -39.97 11.36 -23.39
CA ILE A 71 -39.79 12.70 -22.81
C ILE A 71 -39.87 12.59 -21.28
N LEU A 72 -40.92 11.97 -20.73
CA LEU A 72 -41.08 11.80 -19.29
C LEU A 72 -39.92 11.02 -18.68
N TYR A 73 -39.44 9.97 -19.35
CA TYR A 73 -38.29 9.20 -18.88
C TYR A 73 -37.00 10.02 -18.86
N ARG A 74 -36.77 10.87 -19.87
CA ARG A 74 -35.64 11.80 -19.89
C ARG A 74 -35.76 12.84 -18.79
N ASP A 75 -36.96 13.34 -18.51
CA ASP A 75 -37.19 14.31 -17.43
C ASP A 75 -36.93 13.69 -16.05
N ILE A 76 -37.28 12.41 -15.84
CA ILE A 76 -36.93 11.64 -14.65
C ILE A 76 -35.41 11.56 -14.45
N LEU A 77 -34.65 11.27 -15.52
CA LEU A 77 -33.19 11.22 -15.48
C LEU A 77 -32.58 12.60 -15.19
N ASN A 78 -33.08 13.64 -15.85
CA ASN A 78 -32.64 15.03 -15.61
C ASN A 78 -32.92 15.46 -14.18
N LEU A 79 -34.10 15.13 -13.63
CA LEU A 79 -34.46 15.46 -12.25
C LEU A 79 -33.54 14.78 -11.23
N PHE A 80 -33.13 13.54 -11.50
CA PHE A 80 -32.14 12.84 -10.69
C PHE A 80 -30.73 13.47 -10.81
N GLU A 81 -30.30 13.81 -12.04
CA GLU A 81 -29.05 14.56 -12.27
C GLU A 81 -29.07 15.89 -11.51
N ASP A 82 -30.13 16.68 -11.62
CA ASP A 82 -30.32 17.96 -10.93
C ASP A 82 -30.27 17.81 -9.41
N THR A 83 -30.84 16.72 -8.87
CA THR A 83 -30.77 16.43 -7.44
C THR A 83 -29.34 16.23 -6.96
N ILE A 84 -28.50 15.53 -7.74
CA ILE A 84 -27.07 15.35 -7.44
C ILE A 84 -26.31 16.67 -7.62
N LEU A 85 -26.61 17.43 -8.67
CA LEU A 85 -26.01 18.75 -8.89
C LEU A 85 -26.31 19.70 -7.73
N ILE A 86 -27.55 19.71 -7.21
CA ILE A 86 -27.94 20.49 -6.03
C ILE A 86 -27.10 20.10 -4.82
N LEU A 87 -26.88 18.81 -4.58
CA LEU A 87 -26.04 18.33 -3.49
C LEU A 87 -24.60 18.86 -3.62
N VAL A 88 -23.95 18.60 -4.76
CA VAL A 88 -22.55 19.00 -5.02
C VAL A 88 -22.39 20.53 -5.10
N SER A 89 -23.44 21.25 -5.51
CA SER A 89 -23.46 22.71 -5.56
C SER A 89 -23.41 23.37 -4.18
N LYS A 90 -23.73 22.66 -3.09
CA LYS A 90 -23.54 23.19 -1.74
C LYS A 90 -22.17 22.83 -1.19
N ASP A 91 -21.79 21.56 -1.33
CA ASP A 91 -20.57 21.02 -0.72
C ASP A 91 -19.93 19.97 -1.62
N LEU A 92 -18.64 20.15 -1.92
CA LEU A 92 -17.87 19.23 -2.76
C LEU A 92 -17.55 17.91 -2.05
N TYR A 93 -17.64 17.85 -0.72
CA TYR A 93 -17.57 16.59 0.04
C TYR A 93 -18.63 15.58 -0.44
N LYS A 94 -19.78 16.07 -0.92
CA LYS A 94 -20.88 15.24 -1.44
C LYS A 94 -20.56 14.53 -2.75
N LEU A 95 -19.40 14.81 -3.37
CA LEU A 95 -18.87 13.98 -4.47
C LEU A 95 -18.67 12.51 -4.05
N GLN A 96 -18.58 12.21 -2.74
CA GLN A 96 -18.60 10.85 -2.22
C GLN A 96 -19.83 10.04 -2.70
N ILE A 97 -20.96 10.69 -3.01
CA ILE A 97 -22.14 10.02 -3.58
C ILE A 97 -21.81 9.39 -4.95
N LEU A 98 -20.94 10.01 -5.76
CA LEU A 98 -20.53 9.46 -7.06
C LEU A 98 -19.73 8.15 -6.90
N LYS A 99 -18.94 8.04 -5.84
CA LYS A 99 -18.26 6.78 -5.49
C LYS A 99 -19.30 5.68 -5.23
N GLU A 100 -20.31 5.98 -4.42
CA GLU A 100 -21.36 5.01 -4.09
C GLU A 100 -22.20 4.63 -5.33
N MET A 101 -22.50 5.60 -6.20
CA MET A 101 -23.16 5.31 -7.49
C MET A 101 -22.34 4.37 -8.38
N THR A 102 -21.01 4.50 -8.35
CA THR A 102 -20.13 3.61 -9.12
C THR A 102 -20.16 2.17 -8.57
N MET A 103 -20.29 2.03 -7.25
CA MET A 103 -20.50 0.72 -6.61
C MET A 103 -21.87 0.14 -6.97
N TRP A 104 -22.96 0.92 -6.87
CA TRP A 104 -24.32 0.45 -7.21
C TRP A 104 -24.43 0.03 -8.68
N MET A 105 -23.75 0.73 -9.58
CA MET A 105 -23.65 0.37 -11.00
C MET A 105 -22.98 -1.00 -11.22
N SER A 106 -22.08 -1.43 -10.32
CA SER A 106 -21.36 -2.71 -10.44
C SER A 106 -22.09 -3.90 -9.81
N GLU A 107 -23.05 -3.67 -8.91
CA GLU A 107 -23.76 -4.73 -8.17
C GLU A 107 -24.95 -5.32 -8.93
N ASP A 108 -25.65 -4.52 -9.73
CA ASP A 108 -26.93 -4.89 -10.36
C ASP A 108 -26.79 -5.03 -11.89
N SER A 109 -27.02 -6.24 -12.40
CA SER A 109 -26.88 -6.62 -13.82
C SER A 109 -27.91 -6.00 -14.77
N LEU A 110 -28.89 -5.26 -14.23
CA LEU A 110 -29.98 -4.64 -14.97
C LEU A 110 -29.67 -3.19 -15.40
N TYR A 111 -28.60 -2.59 -14.85
CA TYR A 111 -28.32 -1.18 -15.08
C TYR A 111 -27.54 -0.90 -16.36
N GLN A 112 -28.05 0.08 -17.12
CA GLN A 112 -27.32 0.65 -18.25
C GLN A 112 -26.18 1.53 -17.74
N GLN A 113 -25.01 0.91 -17.58
CA GLN A 113 -23.79 1.55 -17.06
C GLN A 113 -23.45 2.86 -17.79
N GLU A 114 -23.72 2.93 -19.09
CA GLU A 114 -23.55 4.16 -19.89
C GLU A 114 -24.31 5.34 -19.29
N ARG A 115 -25.60 5.17 -18.96
CA ARG A 115 -26.45 6.27 -18.48
C ARG A 115 -25.98 6.79 -17.13
N VAL A 116 -25.61 5.89 -16.22
CA VAL A 116 -25.03 6.26 -14.91
C VAL A 116 -23.72 7.04 -15.12
N MET A 117 -22.87 6.58 -16.04
CA MET A 117 -21.61 7.24 -16.35
C MET A 117 -21.77 8.61 -17.00
N VAL A 118 -22.81 8.81 -17.82
CA VAL A 118 -23.17 10.13 -18.34
C VAL A 118 -23.48 11.10 -17.19
N ILE A 119 -24.28 10.68 -16.21
CA ILE A 119 -24.61 11.53 -15.04
C ILE A 119 -23.35 11.83 -14.22
N ILE A 120 -22.53 10.80 -13.91
CA ILE A 120 -21.27 10.99 -13.16
C ILE A 120 -20.34 11.99 -13.86
N SER A 121 -20.15 11.85 -15.19
CA SER A 121 -19.27 12.75 -15.95
C SER A 121 -19.78 14.21 -15.96
N ARG A 122 -21.10 14.41 -16.05
CA ARG A 122 -21.73 15.74 -16.03
C ARG A 122 -21.63 16.40 -14.66
N VAL A 123 -21.84 15.64 -13.59
CA VAL A 123 -21.66 16.14 -12.21
C VAL A 123 -20.21 16.51 -11.95
N LEU A 124 -19.24 15.68 -12.39
CA LEU A 124 -17.81 16.02 -12.29
C LEU A 124 -17.45 17.26 -13.10
N ARG A 125 -18.02 17.42 -14.30
CA ARG A 125 -17.86 18.64 -15.12
C ARG A 125 -18.37 19.87 -14.38
N PHE A 126 -19.56 19.79 -13.77
CA PHE A 126 -20.12 20.88 -12.98
C PHE A 126 -19.23 21.21 -11.77
N ALA A 127 -18.81 20.19 -11.02
CA ALA A 127 -17.92 20.35 -9.88
C ALA A 127 -16.58 21.01 -10.26
N SER A 128 -15.98 20.61 -11.40
CA SER A 128 -14.73 21.19 -11.90
C SER A 128 -14.82 22.69 -12.21
N ARG A 129 -15.99 23.17 -12.64
CA ARG A 129 -16.24 24.60 -12.87
C ARG A 129 -16.37 25.35 -11.56
N LYS A 130 -17.16 24.80 -10.63
CA LYS A 130 -17.43 25.39 -9.32
C LYS A 130 -16.16 25.50 -8.46
N VAL A 131 -15.26 24.53 -8.58
CA VAL A 131 -13.94 24.50 -7.92
C VAL A 131 -13.09 25.73 -8.22
N ARG A 132 -13.23 26.35 -9.41
CA ARG A 132 -12.50 27.58 -9.75
C ARG A 132 -12.94 28.79 -8.92
N GLU A 133 -14.10 28.73 -8.27
CA GLU A 133 -14.68 29.81 -7.48
C GLU A 133 -14.36 29.71 -5.98
N HIS A 134 -13.81 28.57 -5.51
CA HIS A 134 -13.59 28.28 -4.09
C HIS A 134 -12.09 28.28 -3.75
N THR A 135 -11.71 28.89 -2.62
CA THR A 135 -10.31 29.00 -2.17
C THR A 135 -9.77 27.73 -1.49
N SER A 136 -10.64 26.94 -0.85
CA SER A 136 -10.28 25.63 -0.30
C SER A 136 -11.35 24.60 -0.66
N ILE A 137 -10.89 23.41 -1.05
CA ILE A 137 -11.74 22.30 -1.50
C ILE A 137 -11.35 21.08 -0.70
N ASP A 138 -12.34 20.45 -0.06
CA ASP A 138 -12.18 19.14 0.55
C ASP A 138 -13.02 18.12 -0.20
N ALA A 139 -12.34 17.24 -0.92
CA ALA A 139 -12.95 16.15 -1.69
C ALA A 139 -12.10 14.87 -1.49
N PRO A 140 -12.23 14.21 -0.33
CA PRO A 140 -11.39 13.05 0.01
C PRO A 140 -11.69 11.84 -0.90
N CYS A 141 -12.84 11.82 -1.57
CA CYS A 141 -13.28 10.73 -2.44
C CYS A 141 -12.52 10.62 -3.76
N LEU A 142 -11.78 11.67 -4.17
CA LEU A 142 -11.21 11.76 -5.52
C LEU A 142 -10.22 10.63 -5.83
N GLY A 143 -9.44 10.19 -4.84
CA GLY A 143 -8.51 9.07 -5.02
C GLY A 143 -9.24 7.77 -5.33
N VAL A 144 -10.30 7.47 -4.57
CA VAL A 144 -11.12 6.26 -4.75
C VAL A 144 -11.92 6.32 -6.06
N LEU A 145 -12.53 7.48 -6.36
CA LEU A 145 -13.29 7.66 -7.59
C LEU A 145 -12.38 7.59 -8.83
N ALA A 146 -11.16 8.11 -8.77
CA ALA A 146 -10.17 7.93 -9.83
C ALA A 146 -9.83 6.45 -10.03
N ALA A 147 -9.75 5.64 -8.97
CA ALA A 147 -9.48 4.22 -9.09
C ALA A 147 -10.62 3.52 -9.86
N GLU A 148 -11.87 3.75 -9.50
CA GLU A 148 -13.02 3.18 -10.23
C GLU A 148 -13.08 3.64 -11.69
N LEU A 149 -12.95 4.95 -11.94
CA LEU A 149 -12.94 5.50 -13.29
C LEU A 149 -11.79 4.95 -14.14
N SER A 150 -10.63 4.67 -13.53
CA SER A 150 -9.49 4.08 -14.24
C SER A 150 -9.78 2.65 -14.72
N LEU A 151 -10.59 1.89 -13.99
CA LEU A 151 -11.03 0.56 -14.38
C LEU A 151 -12.07 0.64 -15.50
N LEU A 152 -13.00 1.59 -15.39
CA LEU A 152 -14.04 1.84 -16.40
C LEU A 152 -13.48 2.40 -17.72
N CYS A 153 -12.30 3.05 -17.71
CA CYS A 153 -11.59 3.44 -18.93
C CYS A 153 -11.09 2.25 -19.77
N SER A 154 -11.19 1.02 -19.25
CA SER A 154 -10.87 -0.22 -19.97
C SER A 154 -12.09 -1.13 -20.07
N HIS A 155 -13.31 -0.56 -20.10
CA HIS A 155 -14.56 -1.31 -20.21
C HIS A 155 -14.76 -1.86 -21.64
N ALA A 156 -15.57 -2.91 -21.79
CA ALA A 156 -15.87 -3.50 -23.09
C ALA A 156 -16.71 -2.57 -23.97
N ASP A 157 -17.58 -1.78 -23.35
CA ASP A 157 -18.42 -0.78 -24.01
C ASP A 157 -17.63 0.52 -24.26
N ALA A 158 -17.62 0.96 -25.53
CA ALA A 158 -16.98 2.19 -25.96
C ALA A 158 -17.65 3.44 -25.40
N SER A 159 -18.98 3.43 -25.20
CA SER A 159 -19.71 4.59 -24.66
C SER A 159 -19.33 4.82 -23.20
N VAL A 160 -19.33 3.75 -22.40
CA VAL A 160 -18.89 3.75 -21.00
C VAL A 160 -17.44 4.22 -20.88
N THR A 161 -16.56 3.70 -21.74
CA THR A 161 -15.13 4.06 -21.77
C THR A 161 -14.94 5.54 -22.10
N GLN A 162 -15.72 6.08 -23.05
CA GLN A 162 -15.69 7.50 -23.39
C GLN A 162 -16.13 8.37 -22.22
N GLN A 163 -17.26 8.06 -21.59
CA GLN A 163 -17.77 8.82 -20.44
C GLN A 163 -16.84 8.71 -19.22
N ALA A 164 -16.23 7.55 -18.99
CA ALA A 164 -15.24 7.35 -17.93
C ALA A 164 -13.99 8.20 -18.15
N SER A 165 -13.48 8.28 -19.39
CA SER A 165 -12.32 9.11 -19.72
C SER A 165 -12.59 10.62 -19.56
N LEU A 166 -13.81 11.07 -19.91
CA LEU A 166 -14.27 12.44 -19.69
C LEU A 166 -14.42 12.74 -18.19
N GLY A 167 -15.04 11.83 -17.44
CA GLY A 167 -15.16 11.93 -15.99
C GLY A 167 -13.79 11.99 -15.31
N MET A 168 -12.85 11.14 -15.74
CA MET A 168 -11.46 11.14 -15.26
C MET A 168 -10.78 12.48 -15.50
N TYR A 169 -10.92 13.06 -16.69
CA TYR A 169 -10.36 14.38 -17.00
C TYR A 169 -10.86 15.45 -16.01
N TYR A 170 -12.18 15.56 -15.82
CA TYR A 170 -12.75 16.54 -14.89
C TYR A 170 -12.34 16.29 -13.44
N LEU A 171 -12.25 15.03 -13.02
CA LEU A 171 -11.77 14.64 -11.71
C LEU A 171 -10.33 15.12 -11.48
N LEU A 172 -9.44 14.88 -12.45
CA LEU A 172 -8.04 15.30 -12.35
C LEU A 172 -7.91 16.83 -12.31
N CYS A 173 -8.77 17.57 -13.02
CA CYS A 173 -8.84 19.03 -12.89
C CYS A 173 -9.19 19.46 -11.45
N ILE A 174 -10.20 18.84 -10.83
CA ILE A 174 -10.58 19.11 -9.43
C ILE A 174 -9.41 18.82 -8.49
N ALA A 175 -8.77 17.66 -8.63
CA ALA A 175 -7.66 17.25 -7.75
C ALA A 175 -6.43 18.15 -7.87
N LYS A 176 -6.14 18.65 -9.08
CA LYS A 176 -5.04 19.59 -9.30
C LYS A 176 -5.29 20.92 -8.58
N HIS A 177 -6.50 21.47 -8.69
CA HIS A 177 -6.88 22.68 -7.96
C HIS A 177 -6.78 22.48 -6.43
N GLN A 178 -7.24 21.34 -5.90
CA GLN A 178 -7.10 21.03 -4.48
C GLN A 178 -5.63 20.97 -4.02
N SER A 179 -4.73 20.49 -4.88
CA SER A 179 -3.29 20.39 -4.60
C SER A 179 -2.56 21.74 -4.71
N ASP A 180 -2.99 22.61 -5.61
CA ASP A 180 -2.41 23.95 -5.79
C ASP A 180 -2.83 24.89 -4.64
N SER A 181 -4.09 24.84 -4.18
CA SER A 181 -4.56 25.58 -3.00
C SER A 181 -3.82 25.22 -1.70
N GLN A 182 -3.28 23.99 -1.60
CA GLN A 182 -2.47 23.57 -0.45
C GLN A 182 -0.99 24.00 -0.54
N ARG A 183 -0.55 24.51 -1.71
CA ARG A 183 0.85 24.88 -1.99
C ARG A 183 1.13 26.37 -1.96
N ASP A 184 0.15 27.22 -1.65
CA ASP A 184 0.32 28.68 -1.54
C ASP A 184 1.17 29.08 -0.30
N ASN A 185 2.45 28.71 -0.33
CA ASN A 185 3.56 29.47 0.24
C ASN A 185 4.34 30.06 -0.95
N PRO A 186 4.38 31.39 -1.13
CA PRO A 186 4.83 32.02 -2.39
C PRO A 186 6.34 31.97 -2.68
N THR A 187 7.13 31.15 -1.98
CA THR A 187 8.60 31.26 -1.99
C THR A 187 9.36 30.15 -2.72
N LYS A 188 8.71 29.29 -3.52
CA LYS A 188 9.40 28.26 -4.32
C LYS A 188 8.88 28.11 -5.75
N GLN A 189 8.40 29.19 -6.36
CA GLN A 189 8.32 29.25 -7.82
C GLN A 189 9.70 29.62 -8.34
N TYR A 190 10.58 28.65 -8.56
CA TYR A 190 11.58 28.57 -9.63
C TYR A 190 12.28 27.22 -9.42
N GLU A 191 12.49 26.48 -10.52
CA GLU A 191 13.19 25.18 -10.59
C GLU A 191 12.36 23.89 -10.40
N HIS A 192 11.39 23.67 -11.29
CA HIS A 192 11.38 22.43 -12.10
C HIS A 192 10.46 22.60 -13.31
N GLY A 193 11.07 22.79 -14.48
CA GLY A 193 10.39 22.72 -15.76
C GLY A 193 9.84 21.32 -15.99
N ASN A 194 8.56 21.12 -15.69
CA ASN A 194 7.75 20.04 -16.24
C ASN A 194 6.47 20.70 -16.75
N HIS A 195 6.49 21.10 -18.03
CA HIS A 195 5.28 21.52 -18.73
C HIS A 195 4.20 20.45 -18.55
N CYS A 196 3.12 20.82 -17.89
CA CYS A 196 2.03 19.94 -17.48
C CYS A 196 1.03 19.81 -18.64
N PHE A 197 0.74 18.58 -19.07
CA PHE A 197 -0.17 18.25 -20.19
C PHE A 197 -1.63 18.71 -20.06
N LEU A 198 -2.00 19.41 -18.98
CA LEU A 198 -3.38 19.79 -18.66
C LEU A 198 -3.60 21.31 -18.61
N THR A 199 -2.61 22.14 -18.97
CA THR A 199 -2.73 23.62 -18.89
C THR A 199 -3.32 24.28 -20.13
N SER A 200 -3.51 23.56 -21.23
CA SER A 200 -4.23 24.06 -22.40
C SER A 200 -5.52 23.25 -22.58
N ASP A 201 -6.67 23.91 -22.48
CA ASP A 201 -7.99 23.40 -22.88
C ASP A 201 -8.02 22.94 -24.37
N SER A 202 -6.91 23.07 -25.12
CA SER A 202 -6.80 22.73 -26.55
C SER A 202 -6.00 21.48 -26.89
N GLU A 203 -5.31 20.81 -25.95
CA GLU A 203 -4.40 19.69 -26.30
C GLU A 203 -4.66 18.36 -25.57
N PHE A 204 -5.40 18.35 -24.45
CA PHE A 204 -5.72 17.11 -23.75
C PHE A 204 -6.97 16.45 -24.35
N ARG A 205 -6.75 15.37 -25.08
CA ARG A 205 -7.80 14.54 -25.67
C ARG A 205 -8.15 13.40 -24.71
N PRO A 206 -9.40 13.29 -24.20
CA PRO A 206 -9.84 12.19 -23.34
C PRO A 206 -9.57 10.81 -23.95
N GLU A 207 -9.51 10.71 -25.29
CA GLU A 207 -9.18 9.50 -26.03
C GLU A 207 -7.76 8.96 -25.73
N VAL A 208 -6.83 9.80 -25.30
CA VAL A 208 -5.45 9.39 -24.94
C VAL A 208 -5.44 8.58 -23.63
N LEU A 209 -6.37 8.87 -22.71
CA LEU A 209 -6.52 8.13 -21.45
C LEU A 209 -7.07 6.72 -21.66
N GLN A 210 -7.78 6.48 -22.76
CA GLN A 210 -8.37 5.17 -23.08
C GLN A 210 -7.34 4.18 -23.62
N GLN A 211 -6.40 4.66 -24.45
CA GLN A 211 -5.47 3.78 -25.17
C GLN A 211 -4.14 3.55 -24.44
N ASP A 212 -3.68 4.52 -23.64
CA ASP A 212 -2.35 4.47 -23.02
C ASP A 212 -2.41 4.45 -21.50
N LYS A 213 -2.38 3.23 -20.95
CA LYS A 213 -2.36 2.97 -19.49
C LYS A 213 -1.17 3.63 -18.80
N THR A 214 -0.06 3.86 -19.51
CA THR A 214 1.13 4.50 -18.94
C THR A 214 0.92 6.00 -18.78
N LYS A 215 0.34 6.67 -19.79
CA LYS A 215 -0.07 8.07 -19.70
C LYS A 215 -1.14 8.28 -18.65
N LEU A 216 -2.12 7.38 -18.56
CA LEU A 216 -3.14 7.41 -17.51
C LEU A 216 -2.49 7.42 -16.11
N ALA A 217 -1.60 6.45 -15.82
CA ALA A 217 -0.90 6.37 -14.53
C ALA A 217 -0.04 7.62 -14.26
N GLN A 218 0.62 8.16 -15.28
CA GLN A 218 1.41 9.39 -15.17
C GLN A 218 0.54 10.61 -14.83
N CYS A 219 -0.57 10.81 -15.54
CA CYS A 219 -1.51 11.90 -15.30
C CYS A 219 -2.14 11.82 -13.91
N ILE A 220 -2.58 10.63 -13.49
CA ILE A 220 -3.15 10.39 -12.16
C ILE A 220 -2.14 10.79 -11.08
N GLY A 221 -0.91 10.27 -11.14
CA GLY A 221 0.07 10.55 -10.12
C GLY A 221 0.63 11.98 -10.15
N GLN A 222 0.53 12.70 -11.28
CA GLN A 222 0.87 14.13 -11.34
C GLN A 222 -0.21 15.01 -10.69
N SER A 223 -1.48 14.72 -10.92
CA SER A 223 -2.60 15.56 -10.48
C SER A 223 -3.10 15.27 -9.06
N LEU A 224 -3.01 14.02 -8.59
CA LEU A 224 -3.44 13.68 -7.23
C LEU A 224 -2.41 14.12 -6.17
N SER A 225 -2.91 14.60 -5.04
CA SER A 225 -2.10 14.85 -3.84
C SER A 225 -1.57 13.53 -3.23
N PRO A 226 -0.52 13.55 -2.41
CA PRO A 226 0.05 12.34 -1.80
C PRO A 226 -0.97 11.47 -1.03
N SER A 227 -1.91 12.08 -0.30
CA SER A 227 -2.96 11.37 0.42
C SER A 227 -3.92 10.67 -0.54
N LEU A 228 -4.46 11.40 -1.52
CA LEU A 228 -5.41 10.90 -2.52
C LEU A 228 -4.80 9.83 -3.43
N LEU A 229 -3.52 9.99 -3.80
CA LEU A 229 -2.80 8.98 -4.57
C LEU A 229 -2.63 7.69 -3.77
N THR A 230 -2.41 7.79 -2.46
CA THR A 230 -2.35 6.63 -1.59
C THR A 230 -3.72 5.95 -1.46
N ASP A 231 -4.82 6.71 -1.36
CA ASP A 231 -6.19 6.15 -1.38
C ASP A 231 -6.51 5.46 -2.71
N PHE A 232 -6.09 6.06 -3.82
CA PHE A 232 -6.20 5.47 -5.16
C PHE A 232 -5.51 4.10 -5.23
N MET A 233 -4.26 4.00 -4.77
CA MET A 233 -3.51 2.75 -4.79
C MET A 233 -4.09 1.70 -3.83
N LEU A 234 -4.50 2.11 -2.63
CA LEU A 234 -5.15 1.24 -1.66
C LEU A 234 -6.47 0.69 -2.21
N HIS A 235 -7.26 1.51 -2.89
CA HIS A 235 -8.53 1.07 -3.49
C HIS A 235 -8.32 0.08 -4.63
N LEU A 236 -7.35 0.33 -5.52
CA LEU A 236 -6.98 -0.64 -6.56
C LEU A 236 -6.51 -1.97 -5.95
N LEU A 237 -5.75 -1.92 -4.86
CA LEU A 237 -5.30 -3.10 -4.12
C LEU A 237 -6.48 -3.88 -3.52
N MET A 238 -7.48 -3.20 -2.94
CA MET A 238 -8.71 -3.84 -2.46
C MET A 238 -9.49 -4.52 -3.60
N LYS A 239 -9.53 -3.90 -4.79
CA LYS A 239 -10.21 -4.46 -5.96
C LYS A 239 -9.57 -5.76 -6.49
N LEU A 240 -8.29 -6.00 -6.22
CA LEU A 240 -7.63 -7.26 -6.62
C LEU A 240 -8.27 -8.50 -5.98
N SER A 241 -8.82 -8.37 -4.77
CA SER A 241 -9.42 -9.50 -4.04
C SER A 241 -10.91 -9.66 -4.26
N THR A 242 -11.62 -8.58 -4.58
CA THR A 242 -13.09 -8.56 -4.64
C THR A 242 -13.66 -8.64 -6.06
N SER A 243 -12.84 -8.38 -7.08
CA SER A 243 -13.29 -8.31 -8.46
C SER A 243 -13.00 -9.60 -9.24
N ASP A 244 -13.61 -9.73 -10.41
CA ASP A 244 -13.31 -10.78 -11.37
C ASP A 244 -11.84 -10.71 -11.84
N GLN A 245 -11.35 -11.80 -12.44
CA GLN A 245 -9.95 -11.92 -12.86
C GLN A 245 -9.55 -10.84 -13.90
N GLU A 246 -10.46 -10.42 -14.78
CA GLU A 246 -10.18 -9.42 -15.80
C GLU A 246 -10.03 -8.03 -15.16
N THR A 247 -10.97 -7.64 -14.31
CA THR A 247 -10.93 -6.38 -13.56
C THR A 247 -9.72 -6.31 -12.63
N ALA A 248 -9.41 -7.41 -11.94
CA ALA A 248 -8.21 -7.50 -11.10
C ALA A 248 -6.91 -7.37 -11.92
N SER A 249 -6.84 -7.97 -13.12
CA SER A 249 -5.68 -7.79 -14.01
C SER A 249 -5.53 -6.34 -14.47
N LYS A 250 -6.64 -5.64 -14.75
CA LYS A 250 -6.65 -4.21 -15.12
C LYS A 250 -6.18 -3.35 -13.94
N ALA A 251 -6.74 -3.58 -12.75
CA ALA A 251 -6.35 -2.91 -11.51
C ALA A 251 -4.85 -3.10 -11.20
N ALA A 252 -4.35 -4.33 -11.34
CA ALA A 252 -2.94 -4.66 -11.14
C ALA A 252 -2.03 -3.87 -12.09
N THR A 253 -2.41 -3.78 -13.37
CA THR A 253 -1.63 -3.04 -14.38
C THR A 253 -1.53 -1.56 -14.01
N VAL A 254 -2.66 -0.92 -13.67
CA VAL A 254 -2.69 0.50 -13.30
C VAL A 254 -1.94 0.75 -11.99
N LEU A 255 -2.11 -0.12 -10.98
CA LEU A 255 -1.41 -0.04 -9.70
C LEU A 255 0.11 -0.11 -9.87
N LYS A 256 0.61 -1.10 -10.61
CA LYS A 256 2.04 -1.30 -10.87
C LYS A 256 2.66 -0.10 -11.59
N LEU A 257 2.00 0.39 -12.64
CA LEU A 257 2.48 1.57 -13.37
C LEU A 257 2.51 2.81 -12.48
N THR A 258 1.46 3.03 -11.69
CA THR A 258 1.38 4.19 -10.79
C THR A 258 2.45 4.13 -9.70
N LEU A 259 2.70 2.95 -9.12
CA LEU A 259 3.80 2.75 -8.17
C LEU A 259 5.16 3.01 -8.81
N LYS A 260 5.40 2.50 -10.01
CA LYS A 260 6.67 2.70 -10.73
C LYS A 260 7.00 4.18 -10.96
N TYR A 261 6.01 5.01 -11.30
CA TYR A 261 6.25 6.42 -11.59
C TYR A 261 6.17 7.33 -10.35
N HIS A 262 5.35 6.98 -9.35
CA HIS A 262 4.95 7.91 -8.29
C HIS A 262 5.05 7.34 -6.86
N ALA A 263 5.78 6.24 -6.63
CA ALA A 263 5.94 5.67 -5.29
C ALA A 263 6.47 6.66 -4.23
N GLN A 264 7.33 7.62 -4.60
CA GLN A 264 7.83 8.64 -3.66
C GLN A 264 6.71 9.48 -3.00
N LYS A 265 5.52 9.56 -3.59
CA LYS A 265 4.37 10.28 -3.03
C LYS A 265 3.51 9.43 -2.09
N VAL A 266 3.79 8.15 -1.92
CA VAL A 266 3.00 7.26 -1.06
C VAL A 266 3.27 7.58 0.42
N THR A 267 2.23 7.91 1.17
CA THR A 267 2.35 8.31 2.58
C THR A 267 2.04 7.17 3.57
N ARG A 268 1.18 6.21 3.18
CA ARG A 268 0.70 5.13 4.06
C ARG A 268 1.16 3.75 3.60
N VAL A 269 2.48 3.58 3.49
CA VAL A 269 3.12 2.31 3.08
C VAL A 269 2.70 1.14 3.98
N CYS A 270 2.64 1.36 5.30
CA CYS A 270 2.22 0.35 6.27
C CYS A 270 0.83 -0.22 5.97
N GLN A 271 -0.13 0.63 5.58
CA GLN A 271 -1.49 0.19 5.24
C GLN A 271 -1.53 -0.62 3.94
N MET A 272 -0.70 -0.26 2.95
CA MET A 272 -0.61 -1.02 1.69
C MET A 272 -0.05 -2.42 1.95
N VAL A 273 1.07 -2.51 2.67
CA VAL A 273 1.71 -3.79 3.03
C VAL A 273 0.77 -4.63 3.89
N ASP A 274 0.04 -4.03 4.83
CA ASP A 274 -0.95 -4.71 5.67
C ASP A 274 -2.14 -5.25 4.90
N THR A 275 -2.62 -4.49 3.93
CA THR A 275 -3.68 -4.95 3.02
C THR A 275 -3.19 -6.16 2.22
N ILE A 276 -1.97 -6.13 1.68
CA ILE A 276 -1.40 -7.27 0.94
C ILE A 276 -1.26 -8.50 1.85
N TYR A 277 -0.73 -8.33 3.06
CA TYR A 277 -0.57 -9.42 4.03
C TYR A 277 -1.91 -10.09 4.36
N LYS A 278 -2.96 -9.30 4.63
CA LYS A 278 -4.32 -9.82 4.88
C LYS A 278 -4.88 -10.59 3.67
N GLN A 279 -4.75 -10.04 2.47
CA GLN A 279 -5.22 -10.69 1.24
C GLN A 279 -4.44 -11.96 0.87
N LEU A 280 -3.15 -12.04 1.21
CA LEU A 280 -2.36 -13.27 1.05
C LEU A 280 -2.79 -14.34 2.06
N LYS A 281 -3.14 -13.94 3.28
CA LYS A 281 -3.61 -14.83 4.34
C LYS A 281 -5.01 -15.39 4.08
N GLU A 282 -5.87 -14.63 3.41
CA GLU A 282 -7.24 -15.03 3.03
C GLU A 282 -7.32 -16.07 1.90
N ASN A 283 -6.23 -16.81 1.61
CA ASN A 283 -6.16 -17.86 0.58
C ASN A 283 -6.57 -17.39 -0.83
N SER A 284 -6.01 -16.27 -1.28
CA SER A 284 -6.12 -15.79 -2.65
C SER A 284 -5.70 -16.83 -3.70
N SER A 285 -6.29 -16.75 -4.90
CA SER A 285 -5.94 -17.62 -6.04
C SER A 285 -4.47 -17.44 -6.44
N HIS A 286 -3.88 -18.45 -7.10
CA HIS A 286 -2.46 -18.39 -7.51
C HIS A 286 -2.13 -17.13 -8.32
N PHE A 287 -2.97 -16.79 -9.30
CA PHE A 287 -2.84 -15.57 -10.09
C PHE A 287 -2.80 -14.29 -9.23
N MET A 288 -3.68 -14.18 -8.23
CA MET A 288 -3.69 -13.02 -7.34
C MET A 288 -2.47 -12.98 -6.43
N LYS A 289 -2.02 -14.14 -5.92
CA LYS A 289 -0.79 -14.23 -5.13
C LYS A 289 0.40 -13.70 -5.92
N ASP A 290 0.56 -14.11 -7.18
CA ASP A 290 1.67 -13.65 -8.03
C ASP A 290 1.62 -12.12 -8.22
N ILE A 291 0.44 -11.55 -8.46
CA ILE A 291 0.27 -10.10 -8.57
C ILE A 291 0.62 -9.39 -7.27
N LEU A 292 0.11 -9.86 -6.13
CA LEU A 292 0.35 -9.27 -4.81
C LEU A 292 1.84 -9.30 -4.45
N LEU A 293 2.52 -10.40 -4.72
CA LEU A 293 3.96 -10.55 -4.50
C LEU A 293 4.77 -9.61 -5.41
N GLU A 294 4.36 -9.42 -6.66
CA GLU A 294 5.00 -8.45 -7.56
C GLU A 294 4.80 -7.00 -7.05
N VAL A 295 3.62 -6.67 -6.53
CA VAL A 295 3.35 -5.36 -5.91
C VAL A 295 4.22 -5.13 -4.66
N VAL A 296 4.36 -6.13 -3.78
CA VAL A 296 5.27 -6.06 -2.61
C VAL A 296 6.70 -5.85 -3.08
N THR A 297 7.12 -6.58 -4.11
CA THR A 297 8.46 -6.44 -4.70
C THR A 297 8.69 -5.01 -5.14
N LEU A 298 7.78 -4.43 -5.94
CA LEU A 298 7.85 -3.03 -6.40
C LEU A 298 7.86 -2.03 -5.24
N LEU A 299 7.03 -2.22 -4.22
CA LEU A 299 7.04 -1.38 -3.01
C LEU A 299 8.39 -1.46 -2.30
N ALA A 300 9.01 -2.63 -2.21
CA ALA A 300 10.33 -2.79 -1.62
C ALA A 300 11.44 -2.13 -2.46
N GLN A 301 11.33 -2.12 -3.79
CA GLN A 301 12.30 -1.42 -4.65
C GLN A 301 12.27 0.10 -4.42
N MET A 302 11.06 0.66 -4.25
CA MET A 302 10.89 2.11 -4.20
C MET A 302 10.93 2.67 -2.78
N LEU A 303 10.44 1.91 -1.79
CA LEU A 303 10.25 2.33 -0.40
C LEU A 303 10.74 1.25 0.59
N PRO A 304 12.02 0.81 0.50
CA PRO A 304 12.54 -0.34 1.23
C PRO A 304 12.36 -0.22 2.75
N LYS A 305 12.64 0.96 3.32
CA LYS A 305 12.51 1.20 4.75
C LYS A 305 11.10 0.94 5.28
N GLY A 306 10.08 1.52 4.66
CA GLY A 306 8.70 1.37 5.12
C GLY A 306 8.22 -0.09 5.04
N VAL A 307 8.60 -0.79 3.97
CA VAL A 307 8.23 -2.20 3.77
C VAL A 307 8.94 -3.10 4.78
N VAL A 308 10.26 -2.98 4.92
CA VAL A 308 11.05 -3.83 5.82
C VAL A 308 10.61 -3.67 7.27
N PHE A 309 10.42 -2.43 7.75
CA PHE A 309 9.94 -2.19 9.10
C PHE A 309 8.55 -2.79 9.31
N GLN A 310 7.62 -2.59 8.37
CA GLN A 310 6.28 -3.18 8.47
C GLN A 310 6.31 -4.70 8.51
N LEU A 311 7.16 -5.34 7.71
CA LEU A 311 7.29 -6.80 7.69
C LEU A 311 7.82 -7.37 9.02
N MET A 312 8.59 -6.60 9.79
CA MET A 312 9.09 -7.00 11.10
C MET A 312 8.05 -6.90 12.23
N TYR A 313 6.95 -6.18 12.02
CA TYR A 313 5.83 -6.13 12.98
C TYR A 313 4.92 -7.37 12.91
N TYR A 314 5.07 -8.22 11.89
CA TYR A 314 4.29 -9.43 11.71
C TYR A 314 4.79 -10.59 12.59
N PRO A 315 3.97 -11.66 12.76
CA PRO A 315 4.28 -12.72 13.72
C PRO A 315 5.64 -13.38 13.54
N VAL A 316 6.19 -13.79 14.68
CA VAL A 316 7.41 -14.59 14.82
C VAL A 316 7.02 -15.84 15.63
N PRO A 317 7.00 -17.06 15.04
CA PRO A 317 7.45 -17.44 13.70
C PRO A 317 6.63 -16.85 12.54
N ALA A 318 7.30 -16.63 11.40
CA ALA A 318 6.64 -16.23 10.15
C ALA A 318 5.59 -17.26 9.73
N ASP A 319 4.40 -16.77 9.36
CA ASP A 319 3.40 -17.60 8.69
C ASP A 319 3.67 -17.71 7.18
N ASN A 320 2.88 -18.52 6.48
CA ASN A 320 3.06 -18.74 5.04
C ASN A 320 2.97 -17.43 4.22
N ALA A 321 2.08 -16.51 4.60
CA ALA A 321 1.94 -15.23 3.91
C ALA A 321 3.20 -14.38 4.08
N LEU A 322 3.71 -14.26 5.31
CA LEU A 322 4.93 -13.52 5.60
C LEU A 322 6.15 -14.13 4.91
N MET A 323 6.27 -15.46 4.87
CA MET A 323 7.35 -16.15 4.14
C MET A 323 7.33 -15.80 2.64
N LEU A 324 6.16 -15.81 2.00
CA LEU A 324 6.02 -15.43 0.59
C LEU A 324 6.41 -13.96 0.36
N MET A 325 6.01 -13.05 1.26
CA MET A 325 6.39 -11.63 1.16
C MET A 325 7.89 -11.42 1.29
N TRP A 326 8.57 -12.12 2.21
CA TRP A 326 10.04 -12.06 2.30
C TRP A 326 10.72 -12.64 1.08
N GLN A 327 10.18 -13.72 0.49
CA GLN A 327 10.64 -14.24 -0.80
C GLN A 327 10.51 -13.23 -1.94
N ALA A 328 9.39 -12.51 -1.99
CA ALA A 328 9.17 -11.46 -2.97
C ALA A 328 10.16 -10.29 -2.80
N VAL A 329 10.31 -9.77 -1.58
CA VAL A 329 11.33 -8.73 -1.25
C VAL A 329 12.74 -9.19 -1.58
N GLY A 330 13.01 -10.48 -1.37
CA GLY A 330 14.30 -11.10 -1.61
C GLY A 330 14.61 -11.42 -3.07
N SER A 331 13.63 -11.37 -3.97
CA SER A 331 13.79 -11.82 -5.36
C SER A 331 14.74 -10.95 -6.20
N GLU A 332 14.80 -9.65 -5.93
CA GLU A 332 15.48 -8.67 -6.77
C GLU A 332 16.86 -8.24 -6.22
N PRO A 333 17.96 -8.46 -6.96
CA PRO A 333 19.30 -8.18 -6.46
C PRO A 333 19.61 -6.69 -6.27
N GLN A 334 18.91 -5.81 -7.02
CA GLN A 334 19.14 -4.36 -6.94
C GLN A 334 18.73 -3.76 -5.59
N VAL A 335 17.71 -4.36 -4.96
CA VAL A 335 17.15 -3.89 -3.68
C VAL A 335 17.90 -4.49 -2.49
N ALA A 336 18.60 -5.61 -2.69
CA ALA A 336 19.24 -6.38 -1.63
C ALA A 336 20.12 -5.53 -0.67
N PRO A 337 20.98 -4.60 -1.15
CA PRO A 337 21.77 -3.75 -0.25
C PRO A 337 20.93 -2.82 0.61
N GLN A 338 19.81 -2.31 0.09
CA GLN A 338 18.94 -1.39 0.83
C GLN A 338 18.15 -2.15 1.89
N VAL A 339 17.52 -3.27 1.53
CA VAL A 339 16.79 -4.12 2.47
C VAL A 339 17.70 -4.62 3.59
N LEU A 340 18.90 -5.11 3.25
CA LEU A 340 19.82 -5.61 4.25
C LEU A 340 20.32 -4.52 5.20
N LYS A 341 20.54 -3.29 4.71
CA LYS A 341 20.88 -2.15 5.57
C LYS A 341 19.78 -1.83 6.58
N GLU A 342 18.51 -1.85 6.17
CA GLU A 342 17.38 -1.61 7.08
C GLU A 342 17.25 -2.74 8.12
N ILE A 343 17.47 -4.00 7.72
CA ILE A 343 17.51 -5.14 8.66
C ILE A 343 18.67 -5.01 9.65
N LEU A 344 19.86 -4.65 9.16
CA LEU A 344 21.03 -4.41 10.00
C LEU A 344 20.82 -3.22 10.95
N LEU A 345 20.11 -2.18 10.52
CA LEU A 345 19.76 -1.06 11.38
C LEU A 345 18.97 -1.55 12.59
N VAL A 346 17.95 -2.38 12.38
CA VAL A 346 17.12 -2.95 13.46
C VAL A 346 17.90 -3.94 14.33
N LEU A 347 18.75 -4.79 13.74
CA LEU A 347 19.60 -5.72 14.51
C LEU A 347 20.66 -5.02 15.34
N LYS A 348 21.17 -3.89 14.84
CA LYS A 348 22.12 -3.06 15.56
C LYS A 348 21.41 -2.15 16.55
N ASP A 349 20.12 -1.86 16.43
CA ASP A 349 19.44 -0.96 17.36
C ASP A 349 19.34 -1.60 18.76
N LYS A 350 19.35 -0.76 19.81
CA LYS A 350 19.35 -1.27 21.20
C LYS A 350 18.01 -1.96 21.48
N PRO A 351 17.97 -3.20 21.99
CA PRO A 351 16.82 -3.66 22.76
C PRO A 351 16.80 -2.90 24.10
N TRP A 352 16.26 -1.69 24.06
CA TRP A 352 15.84 -0.79 25.14
C TRP A 352 16.81 -0.56 26.33
N GLU A 353 17.33 0.67 26.43
CA GLU A 353 17.66 1.27 27.74
C GLU A 353 16.35 1.85 28.30
N VAL A 354 15.72 1.18 29.29
CA VAL A 354 14.87 1.93 30.22
C VAL A 354 15.90 2.67 31.05
N GLU A 355 15.85 4.00 31.02
CA GLU A 355 16.43 4.75 32.12
C GLU A 355 15.85 4.23 33.44
N ASP A 356 16.77 4.11 34.38
CA ASP A 356 16.67 3.55 35.72
C ASP A 356 15.73 4.36 36.64
N THR A 357 14.46 4.52 36.24
CA THR A 357 13.41 5.05 37.12
C THR A 357 12.45 3.95 37.50
N MET A 358 12.82 3.25 38.57
CA MET A 358 11.94 2.94 39.70
C MET A 358 10.50 2.53 39.35
N GLN A 359 10.25 1.22 39.33
CA GLN A 359 9.21 0.61 40.18
C GLN A 359 9.29 -0.92 40.09
N GLU A 360 9.60 -1.53 41.23
CA GLU A 360 9.36 -2.95 41.51
C GLU A 360 8.01 -3.44 40.97
N GLY A 361 8.05 -4.62 40.35
CA GLY A 361 6.93 -5.56 40.43
C GLY A 361 5.75 -5.30 39.49
N ARG A 362 5.98 -5.26 38.17
CA ARG A 362 4.96 -5.67 37.20
C ARG A 362 5.57 -6.57 36.14
N CYS A 363 5.02 -7.79 36.05
CA CYS A 363 5.42 -8.83 35.11
C CYS A 363 5.51 -8.30 33.68
N PHE A 364 6.65 -8.58 33.05
CA PHE A 364 7.03 -8.23 31.70
C PHE A 364 6.02 -8.77 30.67
N ILE A 365 5.14 -7.89 30.19
CA ILE A 365 4.47 -8.10 28.91
C ILE A 365 5.47 -7.68 27.84
N LEU A 366 5.88 -8.64 27.02
CA LEU A 366 6.81 -8.50 25.91
C LEU A 366 6.24 -7.50 24.90
N ASP A 367 6.61 -6.23 25.05
CA ASP A 367 6.18 -5.16 24.14
C ASP A 367 6.69 -5.44 22.71
N VAL A 368 5.94 -5.02 21.70
CA VAL A 368 6.16 -5.35 20.27
C VAL A 368 7.54 -4.87 19.79
N THR A 369 8.07 -3.82 20.41
CA THR A 369 9.42 -3.26 20.19
C THR A 369 10.55 -4.20 20.62
N ASN A 370 10.35 -5.03 21.65
CA ASN A 370 11.35 -5.99 22.12
C ASN A 370 11.50 -7.21 21.19
N MET A 371 10.58 -7.39 20.24
CA MET A 371 10.58 -8.51 19.30
C MET A 371 11.21 -8.17 17.94
N MET A 372 11.50 -6.90 17.67
CA MET A 372 12.03 -6.46 16.39
C MET A 372 13.40 -7.08 16.03
N PRO A 373 14.39 -7.16 16.93
CA PRO A 373 15.67 -7.80 16.61
C PRO A 373 15.53 -9.31 16.34
N LEU A 374 14.54 -9.96 16.98
CA LEU A 374 14.18 -11.35 16.71
C LEU A 374 13.56 -11.51 15.33
N ALA A 375 12.62 -10.64 14.96
CA ALA A 375 12.00 -10.61 13.63
C ALA A 375 13.03 -10.32 12.53
N ALA A 376 13.97 -9.41 12.79
CA ALA A 376 15.08 -9.11 11.88
C ALA A 376 16.02 -10.31 11.70
N SER A 377 16.30 -11.06 12.79
CA SER A 377 17.08 -12.31 12.70
C SER A 377 16.36 -13.37 11.87
N GLN A 378 15.04 -13.51 12.05
CA GLN A 378 14.21 -14.39 11.22
C GLN A 378 14.24 -13.97 9.75
N ALA A 379 14.14 -12.67 9.46
CA ALA A 379 14.23 -12.13 8.10
C ALA A 379 15.55 -12.49 7.43
N LEU A 380 16.68 -12.40 8.15
CA LEU A 380 17.98 -12.85 7.63
C LEU A 380 17.99 -14.35 7.30
N CYS A 381 17.41 -15.21 8.15
CA CYS A 381 17.32 -16.64 7.84
C CYS A 381 16.59 -16.92 6.52
N MET A 382 15.61 -16.08 6.15
CA MET A 382 14.87 -16.22 4.89
C MET A 382 15.63 -15.63 3.70
N LEU A 383 16.27 -14.46 3.85
CA LEU A 383 16.89 -13.70 2.76
C LEU A 383 18.31 -14.15 2.39
N LEU A 384 19.14 -14.51 3.37
CA LEU A 384 20.54 -14.89 3.13
C LEU A 384 20.72 -16.06 2.15
N PRO A 385 19.88 -17.13 2.16
CA PRO A 385 19.97 -18.23 1.19
C PRO A 385 19.67 -17.84 -0.25
N MET A 386 19.06 -16.67 -0.50
CA MET A 386 18.61 -16.31 -1.84
C MET A 386 19.77 -15.94 -2.75
N GLY A 387 19.73 -16.43 -3.99
CA GLY A 387 20.79 -16.22 -4.98
C GLY A 387 21.05 -14.74 -5.30
N SER A 388 19.99 -13.92 -5.30
CA SER A 388 19.99 -12.46 -5.48
C SER A 388 20.79 -11.72 -4.41
N TYR A 389 20.91 -12.27 -3.20
CA TYR A 389 21.59 -11.62 -2.07
C TYR A 389 23.07 -11.98 -1.98
N LYS A 390 23.57 -13.01 -2.69
CA LYS A 390 24.96 -13.50 -2.58
C LYS A 390 26.04 -12.41 -2.59
N LYS A 391 25.99 -11.50 -3.57
CA LYS A 391 26.96 -10.39 -3.70
C LYS A 391 26.87 -9.42 -2.53
N THR A 392 25.64 -9.08 -2.14
CA THR A 392 25.36 -8.17 -1.02
C THR A 392 25.78 -8.77 0.31
N VAL A 393 25.52 -10.06 0.53
CA VAL A 393 25.96 -10.80 1.72
C VAL A 393 27.46 -10.77 1.83
N ALA A 394 28.19 -11.00 0.74
CA ALA A 394 29.65 -10.88 0.74
C ALA A 394 30.14 -9.47 1.11
N GLN A 395 29.41 -8.41 0.73
CA GLN A 395 29.77 -7.02 1.06
C GLN A 395 29.50 -6.68 2.54
N PHE A 396 28.38 -7.14 3.08
CA PHE A 396 27.95 -6.83 4.45
C PHE A 396 28.30 -7.93 5.46
N PHE A 397 29.06 -8.96 5.06
CA PHE A 397 29.34 -10.13 5.89
C PHE A 397 29.87 -9.77 7.29
N PRO A 398 30.90 -8.90 7.44
CA PRO A 398 31.36 -8.48 8.77
C PRO A 398 30.25 -7.90 9.64
N GLU A 399 29.38 -7.09 9.05
CA GLU A 399 28.31 -6.40 9.76
C GLU A 399 27.22 -7.38 10.21
N ILE A 400 26.84 -8.32 9.33
CA ILE A 400 25.84 -9.35 9.62
C ILE A 400 26.36 -10.32 10.68
N LEU A 401 27.61 -10.79 10.53
CA LEU A 401 28.26 -11.67 11.49
C LEU A 401 28.23 -11.06 12.89
N MET A 402 28.72 -9.81 13.02
CA MET A 402 28.78 -9.14 14.31
C MET A 402 27.40 -8.82 14.88
N ALA A 403 26.47 -8.36 14.04
CA ALA A 403 25.10 -8.10 14.50
C ALA A 403 24.44 -9.36 15.06
N LEU A 404 24.56 -10.50 14.39
CA LEU A 404 24.01 -11.78 14.86
C LEU A 404 24.73 -12.29 16.11
N MET A 405 26.05 -12.12 16.21
CA MET A 405 26.82 -12.48 17.41
C MET A 405 26.36 -11.64 18.62
N PHE A 406 26.16 -10.34 18.45
CA PHE A 406 25.62 -9.47 19.50
C PHE A 406 24.18 -9.83 19.89
N GLN A 407 23.33 -10.20 18.93
CA GLN A 407 21.99 -10.71 19.24
C GLN A 407 22.04 -12.02 20.03
N LEU A 408 22.98 -12.93 19.73
CA LEU A 408 23.19 -14.12 20.54
C LEU A 408 23.68 -13.81 21.96
N LEU A 409 24.58 -12.83 22.11
CA LEU A 409 25.01 -12.35 23.43
C LEU A 409 23.79 -11.87 24.22
N TYR A 410 22.96 -11.04 23.61
CA TYR A 410 21.74 -10.53 24.24
C TYR A 410 20.80 -11.66 24.68
N ILE A 411 20.52 -12.61 23.78
CA ILE A 411 19.68 -13.78 24.09
C ILE A 411 20.28 -14.61 25.23
N SER A 412 21.61 -14.77 25.28
CA SER A 412 22.28 -15.52 26.34
C SER A 412 22.20 -14.83 27.71
N GLN A 413 21.98 -13.52 27.74
CA GLN A 413 21.84 -12.74 28.98
C GLN A 413 20.38 -12.69 29.48
N LEU A 414 19.40 -13.04 28.65
CA LEU A 414 17.99 -13.08 29.06
C LEU A 414 17.77 -14.23 30.06
N ARG A 415 17.30 -13.89 31.27
CA ARG A 415 17.06 -14.85 32.37
C ARG A 415 15.93 -15.86 32.09
N VAL A 416 15.08 -15.59 31.10
CA VAL A 416 13.97 -16.47 30.69
C VAL A 416 14.25 -16.94 29.27
N GLN A 417 14.77 -18.16 29.13
CA GLN A 417 14.82 -18.80 27.81
C GLN A 417 13.43 -19.35 27.47
N PRO A 418 12.81 -18.92 26.35
CA PRO A 418 11.60 -19.57 25.87
C PRO A 418 11.98 -20.98 25.38
N GLN A 419 11.66 -22.00 26.17
CA GLN A 419 12.13 -23.38 25.98
C GLN A 419 11.74 -24.02 24.63
N ASP A 420 10.84 -23.42 23.85
CA ASP A 420 10.34 -23.96 22.58
C ASP A 420 10.45 -23.01 21.37
N ARG A 421 11.16 -21.88 21.47
CA ARG A 421 11.29 -20.94 20.35
C ARG A 421 12.60 -21.11 19.59
N PRO A 422 12.58 -21.15 18.24
CA PRO A 422 13.80 -21.20 17.45
C PRO A 422 14.64 -19.94 17.67
N ILE A 423 15.92 -20.13 18.00
CA ILE A 423 16.90 -19.05 18.15
C ILE A 423 17.34 -18.62 16.75
N TYR A 424 16.60 -17.69 16.15
CA TYR A 424 16.85 -17.24 14.78
C TYR A 424 18.25 -16.63 14.58
N ALA A 425 18.81 -15.96 15.60
CA ALA A 425 20.16 -15.42 15.50
C ALA A 425 21.23 -16.52 15.29
N ARG A 426 21.05 -17.68 15.94
CA ARG A 426 21.92 -18.85 15.76
C ARG A 426 21.78 -19.43 14.36
N GLU A 427 20.54 -19.61 13.91
CA GLU A 427 20.30 -20.17 12.58
C GLU A 427 20.77 -19.22 11.48
N GLY A 428 20.60 -17.90 11.67
CA GLY A 428 21.12 -16.87 10.78
C GLY A 428 22.64 -16.93 10.62
N LEU A 429 23.39 -17.20 11.70
CA LEU A 429 24.85 -17.39 11.62
C LEU A 429 25.22 -18.63 10.80
N ARG A 430 24.54 -19.75 11.04
CA ARG A 430 24.78 -20.98 10.29
C ARG A 430 24.51 -20.79 8.80
N ILE A 431 23.39 -20.15 8.49
CA ILE A 431 23.01 -19.79 7.12
C ILE A 431 24.05 -18.84 6.51
N LEU A 432 24.49 -17.81 7.23
CA LEU A 432 25.51 -16.87 6.77
C LEU A 432 26.81 -17.57 6.38
N LEU A 433 27.31 -18.49 7.21
CA LEU A 433 28.49 -19.30 6.92
C LEU A 433 28.27 -20.14 5.66
N ASN A 434 27.15 -20.86 5.58
CA ASN A 434 26.83 -21.72 4.44
C ASN A 434 26.70 -20.96 3.12
N CYS A 435 26.12 -19.76 3.14
CA CYS A 435 25.95 -18.92 1.95
C CYS A 435 27.24 -18.24 1.49
N SER A 436 28.22 -18.11 2.39
CA SER A 436 29.52 -17.47 2.12
C SER A 436 30.61 -18.48 1.72
N GLY A 437 30.23 -19.74 1.49
CA GLY A 437 31.16 -20.82 1.12
C GLY A 437 31.88 -21.46 2.31
N LEU A 438 31.49 -21.14 3.55
CA LEU A 438 32.10 -21.66 4.78
C LEU A 438 31.31 -22.84 5.37
N GLN A 439 30.84 -23.77 4.53
CA GLN A 439 30.07 -24.93 4.99
C GLN A 439 30.90 -25.84 5.89
N GLU A 440 32.20 -25.98 5.59
CA GLU A 440 33.15 -26.75 6.39
C GLU A 440 33.27 -26.19 7.82
N VAL A 441 33.22 -24.86 7.97
CA VAL A 441 33.24 -24.19 9.28
C VAL A 441 31.97 -24.51 10.08
N ASP A 442 30.77 -24.49 9.48
CA ASP A 442 29.53 -24.89 10.19
C ASP A 442 29.61 -26.35 10.65
N THR A 443 30.14 -27.26 9.80
CA THR A 443 30.29 -28.67 10.17
C THR A 443 31.28 -28.88 11.32
N ALA A 444 32.43 -28.18 11.30
CA ALA A 444 33.41 -28.21 12.37
C ALA A 444 32.86 -27.64 13.68
N LEU A 445 32.11 -26.53 13.63
CA LEU A 445 31.45 -25.95 14.80
C LEU A 445 30.38 -26.87 15.38
N LYS A 446 29.64 -27.58 14.52
CA LYS A 446 28.65 -28.58 14.93
C LYS A 446 29.30 -29.78 15.64
N GLN A 447 30.43 -30.28 15.12
CA GLN A 447 31.19 -31.38 15.76
C GLN A 447 31.75 -30.98 17.13
N LYS A 448 32.16 -29.72 17.29
CA LYS A 448 32.65 -29.17 18.56
C LYS A 448 31.52 -28.70 19.50
N TYR A 449 30.25 -29.05 19.22
CA TYR A 449 29.06 -28.69 20.00
C TYR A 449 28.88 -27.17 20.25
N CYS A 450 29.45 -26.31 19.41
CA CYS A 450 29.44 -24.86 19.61
C CYS A 450 28.01 -24.29 19.71
N TRP A 451 27.12 -24.73 18.81
CA TRP A 451 25.76 -24.23 18.66
C TRP A 451 24.81 -24.56 19.83
N SER A 452 25.13 -25.57 20.64
CA SER A 452 24.42 -25.87 21.89
C SER A 452 24.94 -25.05 23.06
N HIS A 453 26.25 -24.79 23.10
CA HIS A 453 26.90 -24.08 24.20
C HIS A 453 26.78 -22.56 24.10
N ILE A 454 26.81 -21.99 22.89
CA ILE A 454 26.80 -20.53 22.68
C ILE A 454 25.51 -19.85 23.15
N CYS A 455 24.43 -20.61 23.35
CA CYS A 455 23.16 -20.07 23.84
C CYS A 455 23.12 -19.97 25.38
N GLN A 456 24.13 -20.47 26.09
CA GLN A 456 24.22 -20.44 27.56
C GLN A 456 25.19 -19.33 28.00
N THR A 457 24.80 -18.53 29.00
CA THR A 457 25.57 -17.35 29.45
C THR A 457 27.03 -17.67 29.80
N TYR A 458 27.27 -18.81 30.48
CA TYR A 458 28.60 -19.21 30.94
C TYR A 458 29.53 -19.67 29.81
N TYR A 459 28.98 -20.19 28.72
CA TYR A 459 29.76 -20.75 27.60
C TYR A 459 29.76 -19.85 26.36
N TYR A 460 29.10 -18.69 26.42
CA TYR A 460 29.04 -17.77 25.28
C TYR A 460 30.44 -17.33 24.84
N GLN A 461 31.30 -16.94 25.79
CA GLN A 461 32.67 -16.50 25.50
C GLN A 461 33.52 -17.63 24.88
N ASP A 462 33.38 -18.85 25.38
CA ASP A 462 34.04 -20.03 24.79
C ASP A 462 33.51 -20.33 23.38
N GLY A 463 32.21 -20.17 23.16
CA GLY A 463 31.59 -20.26 21.84
C GLY A 463 32.14 -19.23 20.86
N VAL A 464 32.26 -17.96 21.27
CA VAL A 464 32.87 -16.89 20.45
C VAL A 464 34.34 -17.21 20.14
N ASN A 465 35.11 -17.65 21.13
CA ASN A 465 36.50 -18.08 20.95
C ASN A 465 36.61 -19.21 19.92
N LEU A 466 35.69 -20.17 19.97
CA LEU A 466 35.66 -21.32 19.07
C LEU A 466 35.30 -20.91 17.63
N ILE A 467 34.36 -19.96 17.46
CA ILE A 467 34.00 -19.40 16.16
C ILE A 467 35.18 -18.63 15.56
N ALA A 468 35.78 -17.70 16.32
CA ALA A 468 36.93 -16.92 15.86
C ALA A 468 38.09 -17.84 15.45
N ARG A 469 38.42 -18.84 16.29
CA ARG A 469 39.47 -19.82 16.00
C ARG A 469 39.18 -20.63 14.74
N THR A 470 37.96 -21.13 14.58
CA THR A 470 37.61 -21.95 13.41
C THR A 470 37.59 -21.10 12.14
N LEU A 471 37.21 -19.82 12.20
CA LEU A 471 37.32 -18.91 11.05
C LEU A 471 38.78 -18.63 10.64
N CYS A 472 39.70 -18.51 11.61
CA CYS A 472 41.14 -18.40 11.33
C CYS A 472 41.70 -19.69 10.71
N GLU A 473 41.40 -20.85 11.29
CA GLU A 473 41.92 -22.16 10.87
C GLU A 473 41.58 -22.50 9.41
N TYR A 474 40.42 -22.04 8.92
CA TYR A 474 39.94 -22.28 7.56
C TYR A 474 40.26 -21.14 6.58
N ASN A 475 41.19 -20.23 6.92
CA ASN A 475 41.65 -19.13 6.06
C ASN A 475 40.51 -18.31 5.45
N PHE A 476 39.57 -17.85 6.29
CA PHE A 476 38.41 -17.11 5.80
C PHE A 476 38.80 -15.87 4.96
N PRO A 477 38.39 -15.75 3.69
CA PRO A 477 38.86 -14.67 2.81
C PRO A 477 38.50 -13.26 3.28
N GLN A 478 37.38 -13.08 3.98
CA GLN A 478 36.92 -11.75 4.44
C GLN A 478 37.27 -11.49 5.92
N PHE A 479 38.19 -12.27 6.47
CA PHE A 479 38.63 -12.14 7.85
C PHE A 479 39.32 -10.78 8.11
N PRO A 480 40.20 -10.26 7.23
CA PRO A 480 40.79 -8.93 7.39
C PRO A 480 39.75 -7.80 7.43
N GLU A 481 38.74 -7.86 6.56
CA GLU A 481 37.62 -6.91 6.51
C GLU A 481 36.79 -6.98 7.79
N THR A 482 36.63 -8.18 8.35
CA THR A 482 35.98 -8.39 9.64
C THR A 482 36.75 -7.72 10.77
N LEU A 483 38.08 -7.89 10.81
CA LEU A 483 38.93 -7.20 11.80
C LEU A 483 38.93 -5.69 11.63
N TYR A 484 38.94 -5.19 10.40
CA TYR A 484 38.85 -3.76 10.13
C TYR A 484 37.51 -3.18 10.62
N TYR A 485 36.41 -3.89 10.37
CA TYR A 485 35.09 -3.49 10.88
C TYR A 485 35.03 -3.51 12.42
N LEU A 486 35.63 -4.54 13.04
CA LEU A 486 35.78 -4.63 14.49
C LEU A 486 36.60 -3.48 15.08
N HIS A 487 37.71 -3.11 14.43
CA HIS A 487 38.51 -1.94 14.80
C HIS A 487 37.68 -0.66 14.72
N LYS A 488 36.87 -0.51 13.66
CA LYS A 488 35.96 0.64 13.51
C LYS A 488 34.94 0.71 14.66
N ILE A 489 34.35 -0.42 15.07
CA ILE A 489 33.46 -0.46 16.25
C ILE A 489 34.23 -0.06 17.51
N LEU A 490 35.45 -0.57 17.69
CA LEU A 490 36.28 -0.26 18.85
C LEU A 490 36.59 1.24 18.96
N VAL A 491 36.95 1.87 17.84
CA VAL A 491 37.24 3.32 17.76
C VAL A 491 36.00 4.18 17.95
N GLN A 492 34.83 3.73 17.46
CA GLN A 492 33.55 4.40 17.68
C GLN A 492 33.01 4.24 19.10
N GLY A 493 33.64 3.37 19.90
CA GLY A 493 33.18 2.95 21.23
C GLY A 493 32.16 1.82 21.13
N PRO A 494 32.48 0.60 21.62
CA PRO A 494 31.48 -0.45 21.71
C PRO A 494 30.37 -0.02 22.67
N ARG A 495 29.13 -0.45 22.39
CA ARG A 495 27.96 0.05 23.11
C ARG A 495 27.86 -0.53 24.51
N ARG A 496 28.48 -1.69 24.74
CA ARG A 496 28.60 -2.36 26.05
C ARG A 496 29.99 -2.95 26.26
N SER A 497 30.34 -3.16 27.53
CA SER A 497 31.59 -3.82 27.93
C SER A 497 31.66 -5.27 27.44
N GLU A 498 30.54 -5.96 27.29
CA GLU A 498 30.52 -7.34 26.79
C GLU A 498 30.73 -7.44 25.27
N GLU A 499 30.32 -6.42 24.50
CA GLU A 499 30.68 -6.31 23.08
C GLU A 499 32.20 -6.12 22.93
N HIS A 500 32.81 -5.35 23.82
CA HIS A 500 34.27 -5.17 23.86
C HIS A 500 35.00 -6.52 24.07
N ILE A 501 34.45 -7.44 24.87
CA ILE A 501 35.02 -8.78 25.07
C ILE A 501 35.02 -9.58 23.77
N ILE A 502 33.92 -9.54 23.00
CA ILE A 502 33.83 -10.21 21.69
C ILE A 502 34.89 -9.65 20.74
N ILE A 503 35.00 -8.32 20.66
CA ILE A 503 35.98 -7.64 19.79
C ILE A 503 37.40 -8.09 20.14
N VAL A 504 37.75 -8.07 21.44
CA VAL A 504 39.08 -8.47 21.95
C VAL A 504 39.37 -9.94 21.65
N ILE A 505 38.39 -10.84 21.82
CA ILE A 505 38.55 -12.27 21.48
C ILE A 505 38.97 -12.45 20.01
N PHE A 506 38.31 -11.75 19.09
CA PHE A 506 38.67 -11.82 17.67
C PHE A 506 40.09 -11.32 17.41
N PHE A 507 40.51 -10.19 18.01
CA PHE A 507 41.87 -9.66 17.83
C PHE A 507 42.98 -10.53 18.45
N ILE A 508 42.74 -11.14 19.62
CA ILE A 508 43.73 -12.02 20.27
C ILE A 508 44.07 -13.23 19.39
N LYS A 509 43.10 -13.74 18.62
CA LYS A 509 43.29 -14.93 17.77
C LYS A 509 43.94 -14.65 16.41
N VAL A 510 44.24 -13.40 16.10
CA VAL A 510 45.03 -13.02 14.91
C VAL A 510 46.51 -12.82 15.25
N SER A 511 46.79 -12.52 16.52
CA SER A 511 48.13 -12.25 17.04
C SER A 511 48.94 -13.51 17.38
N PHE A 512 48.38 -14.71 17.15
CA PHE A 512 48.98 -16.03 17.33
C PHE A 512 48.56 -16.92 16.17
#